data_AF-A0A3A3DWJ6-F1
#
_entry.id   AF-A0A3A3DWJ6-F1
#
_cell.length_a   1.000
_cell.length_b   1.000
_cell.length_c   1.000
_cell.angle_alpha   90.00
_cell.angle_beta   90.00
_cell.angle_gamma   90.00
#
_symmetry.space_group_name_H-M   'P 1'
#
loop_
_entity.id
_entity.type
_entity.pdbx_description
1 polymer ?
#
loop_
_entity_poly.entity_id
_entity_poly.type
_entity_poly.pdbx_seq_one_letter_code
_entity_poly.pdbx_strand_id
1 'polypeptide(L)'
;MTPTPARRYSVHHLTLAMVFGLGMSLPALAQQDLPFTAADIEAAQYGGGDLPRGRTPLTAKVQILLDRSGTSPGVIDGFKGGMSQSAIKAFERRTGLPMDGIMDPHVWNLLQAFSSGSVTKTYVITDADAEGLVDHIPTDYAEKAQMTAMAHTSVAERLGERFHMDEKFIQFLNPGVDLVPGATIQVMAPNPPMRGQVSRIIIDKANRRVAGYDSNGRMVVDYPATIGSTVTPSPEGTHNVRTVAVNPNYTYNPDVNFRQAGNDKPLVVPPGPNGPVGTVWIGLTKPTYGIHGTPTPSQLFSNQSNGCVRLTNWDAEELARMVRIGGTSVEFLDAGVTISDVTGASGATTPPVAAIALPEGTVEPAVPQPAEPLALPDPATAPITEDTTEPQDPAAADPLSNALDSALPDGFVVPPLEQTTP
;
A
#
# COMPACT_ATOMS: atom_id res chain seq x y z
N MET A 1 22.77 50.26 -67.55
CA MET A 1 21.83 49.30 -68.18
C MET A 1 22.64 48.25 -68.92
N THR A 2 22.07 47.04 -68.99
CA THR A 2 22.54 45.76 -69.58
C THR A 2 23.58 44.92 -68.81
N PRO A 3 23.43 43.57 -68.86
CA PRO A 3 23.64 42.67 -67.72
C PRO A 3 24.84 41.72 -67.88
N THR A 4 25.32 41.15 -66.78
CA THR A 4 26.38 40.11 -66.75
C THR A 4 25.76 38.71 -66.61
N PRO A 5 26.21 37.69 -67.36
CA PRO A 5 25.49 36.43 -67.54
C PRO A 5 25.74 35.39 -66.45
N ALA A 6 24.75 34.51 -66.29
CA ALA A 6 24.68 33.39 -65.36
C ALA A 6 25.78 32.33 -65.57
N ARG A 7 26.43 31.91 -64.48
CA ARG A 7 27.26 30.69 -64.42
C ARG A 7 26.43 29.53 -63.89
N ARG A 8 26.23 28.51 -64.73
CA ARG A 8 25.75 27.18 -64.35
C ARG A 8 26.85 26.47 -63.57
N TYR A 9 26.51 25.89 -62.41
CA TYR A 9 27.33 24.86 -61.78
C TYR A 9 26.59 23.53 -61.85
N SER A 10 27.34 22.53 -62.34
CA SER A 10 26.93 21.16 -62.60
C SER A 10 26.81 20.40 -61.28
N VAL A 11 25.69 19.70 -61.07
CA VAL A 11 25.45 18.83 -59.91
C VAL A 11 26.14 17.49 -60.19
N HIS A 12 27.16 17.13 -59.43
CA HIS A 12 27.67 15.75 -59.39
C HIS A 12 26.86 14.97 -58.35
N HIS A 13 26.11 13.97 -58.81
CA HIS A 13 25.44 13.00 -57.95
C HIS A 13 26.48 12.07 -57.32
N LEU A 14 26.73 12.25 -56.03
CA LEU A 14 27.46 11.29 -55.20
C LEU A 14 26.42 10.35 -54.57
N THR A 15 26.29 9.14 -55.12
CA THR A 15 25.39 8.12 -54.59
C THR A 15 26.02 7.51 -53.34
N LEU A 16 25.64 7.99 -52.16
CA LEU A 16 26.00 7.36 -50.89
C LEU A 16 24.98 6.26 -50.57
N ALA A 17 25.37 5.00 -50.75
CA ALA A 17 24.56 3.86 -50.35
C ALA A 17 24.50 3.76 -48.82
N MET A 18 23.37 4.15 -48.24
CA MET A 18 23.07 3.99 -46.81
C MET A 18 22.63 2.54 -46.56
N VAL A 19 23.49 1.73 -45.94
CA VAL A 19 23.13 0.40 -45.46
C VAL A 19 22.25 0.58 -44.21
N PHE A 20 20.93 0.45 -44.38
CA PHE A 20 20.00 0.32 -43.27
C PHE A 20 20.17 -1.07 -42.65
N GLY A 21 20.86 -1.14 -41.50
CA GLY A 21 20.82 -2.31 -40.64
C GLY A 21 19.43 -2.42 -40.02
N LEU A 22 18.60 -3.33 -40.54
CA LEU A 22 17.34 -3.72 -39.91
C LEU A 22 17.67 -4.51 -38.64
N GLY A 23 17.82 -3.82 -37.51
CA GLY A 23 17.77 -4.46 -36.21
C GLY A 23 16.35 -4.96 -35.98
N MET A 24 16.12 -6.25 -36.14
CA MET A 24 14.88 -6.88 -35.68
C MET A 24 14.85 -6.82 -34.16
N SER A 25 14.24 -5.76 -33.62
CA SER A 25 13.78 -5.72 -32.24
C SER A 25 12.69 -6.78 -32.10
N LEU A 26 13.04 -7.94 -31.56
CA LEU A 26 12.06 -8.91 -31.09
C LEU A 26 11.14 -8.17 -30.10
N PRO A 27 9.80 -8.18 -30.28
CA PRO A 27 8.91 -7.66 -29.27
C PRO A 27 9.19 -8.44 -27.99
N ALA A 28 9.41 -7.73 -26.88
CA ALA A 28 9.41 -8.35 -25.57
C ALA A 28 8.08 -9.11 -25.45
N LEU A 29 8.14 -10.44 -25.39
CA LEU A 29 6.95 -11.24 -25.12
C LEU A 29 6.42 -10.76 -23.77
N ALA A 30 5.28 -10.07 -23.81
CA ALA A 30 4.54 -9.76 -22.60
C ALA A 30 4.25 -11.10 -21.94
N GLN A 31 4.89 -11.36 -20.79
CA GLN A 31 4.64 -12.56 -20.02
C GLN A 31 3.15 -12.58 -19.70
N GLN A 32 2.43 -13.57 -20.21
CA GLN A 32 1.00 -13.69 -19.98
C GLN A 32 0.75 -13.86 -18.48
N ASP A 33 -0.23 -13.14 -17.96
CA ASP A 33 -0.71 -13.32 -16.59
C ASP A 33 -1.30 -14.72 -16.47
N LEU A 34 -0.51 -15.67 -15.96
CA LEU A 34 -0.98 -17.02 -15.73
C LEU A 34 -2.02 -16.99 -14.61
N PRO A 35 -3.18 -17.66 -14.80
CA PRO A 35 -4.20 -17.71 -13.76
C PRO A 35 -3.65 -18.42 -12.51
N PHE A 36 -4.02 -17.91 -11.33
CA PHE A 36 -3.74 -18.55 -10.05
C PHE A 36 -4.88 -18.30 -9.07
N THR A 37 -4.90 -19.09 -8.01
CA THR A 37 -5.98 -19.14 -7.01
C THR A 37 -5.52 -18.55 -5.66
N ALA A 38 -6.48 -18.33 -4.76
CA ALA A 38 -6.17 -17.97 -3.38
C ALA A 38 -5.30 -19.03 -2.67
N ALA A 39 -5.51 -20.31 -2.98
CA ALA A 39 -4.68 -21.40 -2.45
C ALA A 39 -3.22 -21.30 -2.93
N ASP A 40 -2.98 -20.84 -4.16
CA ASP A 40 -1.63 -20.59 -4.66
C ASP A 40 -0.97 -19.42 -3.91
N ILE A 41 -1.75 -18.38 -3.54
CA ILE A 41 -1.26 -17.28 -2.70
C ILE A 41 -0.87 -17.82 -1.31
N GLU A 42 -1.72 -18.62 -0.67
CA GLU A 42 -1.42 -19.23 0.64
C GLU A 42 -0.13 -20.07 0.57
N ALA A 43 -0.02 -20.92 -0.45
CA ALA A 43 1.10 -21.84 -0.62
C ALA A 43 2.40 -21.17 -1.09
N ALA A 44 2.35 -19.94 -1.62
CA ALA A 44 3.51 -19.27 -2.17
C ALA A 44 4.65 -19.15 -1.12
N GLN A 45 5.84 -19.57 -1.52
CA GLN A 45 7.07 -19.48 -0.74
C GLN A 45 8.11 -18.67 -1.52
N TYR A 46 8.96 -17.97 -0.79
CA TYR A 46 10.10 -17.27 -1.37
C TYR A 46 11.17 -18.27 -1.80
N GLY A 47 11.47 -18.30 -3.10
CA GLY A 47 12.45 -19.20 -3.72
C GLY A 47 13.83 -18.60 -3.98
N GLY A 48 14.07 -17.36 -3.53
CA GLY A 48 15.28 -16.59 -3.83
C GLY A 48 15.12 -15.62 -5.02
N GLY A 49 15.99 -14.60 -5.06
CA GLY A 49 15.93 -13.52 -6.05
C GLY A 49 14.84 -12.49 -5.74
N ASP A 50 14.77 -11.42 -6.54
CA ASP A 50 13.72 -10.41 -6.36
C ASP A 50 12.33 -10.95 -6.76
N LEU A 51 11.25 -10.20 -6.46
CA LEU A 51 9.90 -10.54 -6.89
C LEU A 51 9.87 -10.86 -8.40
N PRO A 52 9.08 -11.85 -8.83
CA PRO A 52 8.94 -12.17 -10.24
C PRO A 52 8.30 -11.02 -11.02
N ARG A 53 8.62 -10.92 -12.32
CA ARG A 53 7.89 -10.02 -13.24
C ARG A 53 6.48 -10.55 -13.48
N GLY A 54 5.55 -9.64 -13.80
CA GLY A 54 4.14 -9.97 -14.04
C GLY A 54 3.36 -10.18 -12.75
N ARG A 55 2.13 -10.68 -12.89
CA ARG A 55 1.28 -11.01 -11.75
C ARG A 55 1.61 -12.39 -11.20
N THR A 56 1.92 -12.53 -9.91
CA THR A 56 2.23 -13.84 -9.31
C THR A 56 1.63 -14.03 -7.91
N PRO A 57 1.41 -15.29 -7.47
CA PRO A 57 0.98 -15.58 -6.11
C PRO A 57 1.94 -15.06 -5.04
N LEU A 58 3.26 -15.17 -5.28
CA LEU A 58 4.28 -14.68 -4.35
C LEU A 58 4.20 -13.17 -4.17
N THR A 59 4.06 -12.41 -5.27
CA THR A 59 3.92 -10.96 -5.19
C THR A 59 2.65 -10.56 -4.45
N ALA A 60 1.50 -11.22 -4.74
CA ALA A 60 0.26 -10.96 -4.01
C ALA A 60 0.41 -11.24 -2.51
N LYS A 61 1.04 -12.36 -2.13
CA LYS A 61 1.32 -12.69 -0.73
C LYS A 61 2.18 -11.64 -0.05
N VAL A 62 3.27 -11.21 -0.70
CA VAL A 62 4.16 -10.17 -0.16
C VAL A 62 3.41 -8.85 0.04
N GLN A 63 2.58 -8.42 -0.93
CA GLN A 63 1.74 -7.23 -0.77
C GLN A 63 0.78 -7.37 0.43
N ILE A 64 0.12 -8.51 0.60
CA ILE A 64 -0.76 -8.75 1.77
C ILE A 64 0.01 -8.68 3.09
N LEU A 65 1.21 -9.26 3.16
CA LEU A 65 2.03 -9.21 4.38
C LEU A 65 2.51 -7.78 4.69
N LEU A 66 2.86 -7.01 3.66
CA LEU A 66 3.21 -5.59 3.79
C LEU A 66 2.02 -4.77 4.30
N ASP A 67 0.83 -4.96 3.74
CA ASP A 67 -0.42 -4.33 4.20
C ASP A 67 -0.66 -4.63 5.69
N ARG A 68 -0.62 -5.92 6.05
CA ARG A 68 -0.79 -6.41 7.42
C ARG A 68 0.25 -5.89 8.42
N SER A 69 1.42 -5.48 7.94
CA SER A 69 2.48 -4.95 8.79
C SER A 69 2.31 -3.47 9.11
N GLY A 70 1.42 -2.74 8.42
CA GLY A 70 1.32 -1.28 8.50
C GLY A 70 2.29 -0.54 7.58
N THR A 71 3.04 -1.25 6.71
CA THR A 71 3.77 -0.65 5.58
C THR A 71 3.02 -0.90 4.29
N SER A 72 1.93 -0.15 4.08
CA SER A 72 0.96 -0.38 3.00
C SER A 72 1.63 -0.45 1.62
N PRO A 73 1.28 -1.44 0.78
CA PRO A 73 1.63 -1.47 -0.65
C PRO A 73 0.70 -0.56 -1.48
N GLY A 74 -0.29 0.08 -0.86
CA GLY A 74 -1.42 0.68 -1.55
C GLY A 74 -2.36 -0.45 -1.97
N VAL A 75 -2.56 -0.61 -3.27
CA VAL A 75 -3.48 -1.61 -3.80
C VAL A 75 -2.80 -2.96 -3.98
N ILE A 76 -3.46 -4.04 -3.57
CA ILE A 76 -3.02 -5.41 -3.84
C ILE A 76 -3.55 -5.85 -5.21
N ASP A 77 -2.62 -6.12 -6.12
CA ASP A 77 -2.89 -6.47 -7.52
C ASP A 77 -2.07 -7.67 -8.03
N GLY A 78 -1.17 -8.20 -7.18
CA GLY A 78 -0.25 -9.28 -7.49
C GLY A 78 0.89 -8.92 -8.43
N PHE A 79 1.04 -7.65 -8.85
CA PHE A 79 2.09 -7.22 -9.76
C PHE A 79 3.32 -6.71 -9.02
N LYS A 80 4.49 -7.05 -9.57
CA LYS A 80 5.72 -6.35 -9.21
C LYS A 80 5.72 -4.98 -9.91
N GLY A 81 5.34 -3.94 -9.17
CA GLY A 81 5.34 -2.56 -9.63
C GLY A 81 6.10 -1.62 -8.69
N GLY A 82 6.10 -0.33 -9.03
CA GLY A 82 6.77 0.70 -8.22
C GLY A 82 6.19 0.81 -6.80
N MET A 83 4.89 0.54 -6.60
CA MET A 83 4.28 0.53 -5.27
C MET A 83 4.80 -0.63 -4.41
N SER A 84 4.88 -1.85 -4.96
CA SER A 84 5.45 -3.02 -4.27
C SER A 84 6.91 -2.77 -3.86
N GLN A 85 7.75 -2.29 -4.79
CA GLN A 85 9.14 -1.94 -4.50
C GLN A 85 9.25 -0.85 -3.41
N SER A 86 8.42 0.18 -3.50
CA SER A 86 8.39 1.27 -2.52
C SER A 86 7.96 0.80 -1.13
N ALA A 87 7.04 -0.15 -1.05
CA ALA A 87 6.59 -0.73 0.22
C ALA A 87 7.63 -1.67 0.85
N ILE A 88 8.33 -2.48 0.04
CA ILE A 88 9.48 -3.27 0.52
C ILE A 88 10.54 -2.33 1.11
N LYS A 89 10.89 -1.25 0.40
CA LYS A 89 11.84 -0.24 0.90
C LYS A 89 11.39 0.41 2.22
N ALA A 90 10.09 0.64 2.36
CA ALA A 90 9.53 1.16 3.60
C ALA A 90 9.63 0.16 4.76
N PHE A 91 9.38 -1.13 4.49
CA PHE A 91 9.50 -2.22 5.45
C PHE A 91 10.95 -2.45 5.87
N GLU A 92 11.89 -2.42 4.92
CA GLU A 92 13.33 -2.49 5.19
C GLU A 92 13.77 -1.37 6.14
N ARG A 93 13.34 -0.14 5.87
CA ARG A 93 13.62 1.01 6.75
C ARG A 93 13.04 0.83 8.15
N ARG A 94 11.82 0.29 8.27
CA ARG A 94 11.20 0.03 9.58
C ARG A 94 11.97 -1.02 10.39
N THR A 95 12.59 -1.97 9.70
CA THR A 95 13.27 -3.13 10.29
C THR A 95 14.79 -3.00 10.38
N GLY A 96 15.36 -1.91 9.86
CA GLY A 96 16.80 -1.65 9.87
C GLY A 96 17.58 -2.41 8.79
N LEU A 97 16.89 -2.98 7.79
CA LEU A 97 17.51 -3.64 6.64
C LEU A 97 18.07 -2.63 5.61
N PRO A 98 18.95 -3.07 4.70
CA PRO A 98 19.30 -2.29 3.51
C PRO A 98 18.05 -1.88 2.74
N MET A 99 17.95 -0.59 2.38
CA MET A 99 16.74 0.00 1.79
C MET A 99 16.78 0.00 0.26
N ASP A 100 16.96 -1.16 -0.36
CA ASP A 100 17.07 -1.30 -1.82
C ASP A 100 15.72 -1.63 -2.50
N GLY A 101 14.69 -1.97 -1.72
CA GLY A 101 13.36 -2.31 -2.19
C GLY A 101 13.31 -3.65 -2.92
N ILE A 102 14.31 -4.51 -2.72
CA ILE A 102 14.45 -5.80 -3.38
C ILE A 102 13.96 -6.88 -2.42
N MET A 103 13.11 -7.77 -2.93
CA MET A 103 12.73 -8.93 -2.14
C MET A 103 13.94 -9.84 -1.93
N ASP A 104 14.31 -10.07 -0.67
CA ASP A 104 15.43 -10.91 -0.29
C ASP A 104 15.03 -11.87 0.86
N PRO A 105 15.91 -12.80 1.28
CA PRO A 105 15.61 -13.70 2.40
C PRO A 105 15.34 -12.96 3.74
N HIS A 106 15.97 -11.81 4.00
CA HIS A 106 15.78 -11.07 5.25
C HIS A 106 14.39 -10.43 5.32
N VAL A 107 13.99 -9.76 4.24
CA VAL A 107 12.64 -9.19 4.07
C VAL A 107 11.61 -10.30 4.22
N TRP A 108 11.81 -11.43 3.54
CA TRP A 108 10.89 -12.57 3.63
C TRP A 108 10.73 -13.05 5.07
N ASN A 109 11.85 -13.34 5.74
CA ASN A 109 11.83 -13.89 7.09
C ASN A 109 11.11 -12.98 8.08
N LEU A 110 11.31 -11.66 7.99
CA LEU A 110 10.63 -10.69 8.85
C LEU A 110 9.15 -10.52 8.51
N LEU A 111 8.77 -10.62 7.24
CA LEU A 111 7.35 -10.58 6.83
C LEU A 111 6.55 -11.77 7.37
N GLN A 112 7.20 -12.91 7.70
CA GLN A 112 6.51 -14.06 8.30
C GLN A 112 5.89 -13.75 9.67
N ALA A 113 6.36 -12.71 10.36
CA ALA A 113 5.71 -12.21 11.58
C ALA A 113 4.24 -11.82 11.36
N PHE A 114 3.88 -11.48 10.11
CA PHE A 114 2.55 -11.04 9.71
C PHE A 114 1.76 -12.11 8.94
N SER A 115 2.31 -13.32 8.82
CA SER A 115 1.66 -14.44 8.16
C SER A 115 0.82 -15.29 9.11
N SER A 116 0.46 -14.79 10.29
CA SER A 116 -0.40 -15.51 11.22
C SER A 116 -1.81 -15.67 10.64
N GLY A 117 -2.32 -16.90 10.64
CA GLY A 117 -3.59 -17.25 9.99
C GLY A 117 -3.52 -17.19 8.46
N SER A 118 -4.63 -17.51 7.80
CA SER A 118 -4.72 -17.42 6.33
C SER A 118 -4.58 -15.96 5.87
N VAL A 119 -3.82 -15.73 4.79
CA VAL A 119 -3.64 -14.40 4.17
C VAL A 119 -4.78 -14.05 3.21
N THR A 120 -5.57 -15.04 2.82
CA THR A 120 -6.81 -14.96 2.04
C THR A 120 -7.97 -15.52 2.84
N LYS A 121 -9.19 -15.18 2.43
CA LYS A 121 -10.41 -15.72 3.03
C LYS A 121 -11.55 -15.81 2.02
N THR A 122 -12.46 -16.74 2.30
CA THR A 122 -13.77 -16.79 1.68
C THR A 122 -14.65 -15.66 2.23
N TYR A 123 -15.35 -14.96 1.33
CA TYR A 123 -16.31 -13.92 1.66
C TYR A 123 -17.61 -14.13 0.86
N VAL A 124 -18.76 -13.99 1.53
CA VAL A 124 -20.07 -13.99 0.88
C VAL A 124 -20.48 -12.55 0.67
N ILE A 125 -20.69 -12.15 -0.58
CA ILE A 125 -21.15 -10.80 -0.92
C ILE A 125 -22.53 -10.59 -0.30
N THR A 126 -22.69 -9.50 0.43
CA THR A 126 -23.94 -9.17 1.15
C THR A 126 -24.78 -8.19 0.34
N ASP A 127 -26.06 -8.05 0.68
CA ASP A 127 -26.92 -7.01 0.09
C ASP A 127 -26.35 -5.61 0.34
N ALA A 128 -25.80 -5.36 1.53
CA ALA A 128 -25.13 -4.11 1.89
C ALA A 128 -23.94 -3.76 0.98
N ASP A 129 -23.35 -4.75 0.29
CA ASP A 129 -22.27 -4.51 -0.66
C ASP A 129 -22.77 -3.94 -1.99
N ALA A 130 -24.02 -4.24 -2.35
CA ALA A 130 -24.69 -3.76 -3.56
C ALA A 130 -25.61 -2.55 -3.30
N GLU A 131 -25.85 -2.20 -2.04
CA GLU A 131 -26.68 -1.05 -1.68
C GLU A 131 -25.99 0.29 -1.92
N GLY A 132 -26.78 1.31 -2.32
CA GLY A 132 -26.34 2.69 -2.43
C GLY A 132 -25.28 2.96 -3.51
N LEU A 133 -25.13 2.06 -4.47
CA LEU A 133 -24.26 2.27 -5.63
C LEU A 133 -24.84 3.34 -6.57
N VAL A 134 -23.96 4.02 -7.32
CA VAL A 134 -24.33 4.97 -8.37
C VAL A 134 -23.79 4.52 -9.73
N ASP A 135 -24.51 4.77 -10.81
CA ASP A 135 -24.13 4.26 -12.14
C ASP A 135 -22.76 4.77 -12.61
N HIS A 136 -22.45 6.03 -12.32
CA HIS A 136 -21.15 6.63 -12.61
C HIS A 136 -20.94 7.91 -11.79
N ILE A 137 -19.68 8.34 -11.70
CA ILE A 137 -19.28 9.62 -11.12
C ILE A 137 -19.02 10.62 -12.25
N PRO A 138 -19.80 11.72 -12.37
CA PRO A 138 -19.57 12.73 -13.39
C PRO A 138 -18.23 13.44 -13.17
N THR A 139 -17.69 14.04 -14.24
CA THR A 139 -16.42 14.77 -14.15
C THR A 139 -16.60 16.24 -13.79
N ASP A 140 -17.73 16.83 -14.18
CA ASP A 140 -18.09 18.22 -13.92
C ASP A 140 -18.53 18.46 -12.47
N TYR A 141 -18.06 19.54 -11.86
CA TYR A 141 -18.36 19.85 -10.46
C TYR A 141 -19.81 20.28 -10.21
N ALA A 142 -20.49 20.92 -11.17
CA ALA A 142 -21.91 21.24 -11.01
C ALA A 142 -22.75 19.97 -11.06
N GLU A 143 -22.44 19.02 -11.94
CA GLU A 143 -23.09 17.71 -11.97
C GLU A 143 -22.83 16.92 -10.67
N LYS A 144 -21.58 16.87 -10.20
CA LYS A 144 -21.25 16.26 -8.89
C LYS A 144 -22.05 16.86 -7.75
N ALA A 145 -22.23 18.18 -7.73
CA ALA A 145 -22.98 18.89 -6.69
C ALA A 145 -24.50 18.58 -6.70
N GLN A 146 -25.03 18.00 -7.78
CA GLN A 146 -26.43 17.54 -7.85
C GLN A 146 -26.61 16.07 -7.42
N MET A 147 -25.51 15.32 -7.20
CA MET A 147 -25.61 13.93 -6.75
C MET A 147 -26.12 13.84 -5.31
N THR A 148 -26.72 12.71 -4.96
CA THR A 148 -27.08 12.40 -3.56
C THR A 148 -25.85 12.09 -2.72
N ALA A 149 -24.88 11.37 -3.30
CA ALA A 149 -23.63 10.98 -2.66
C ALA A 149 -22.57 10.66 -3.73
N MET A 150 -21.30 10.84 -3.39
CA MET A 150 -20.16 10.36 -4.19
C MET A 150 -19.88 8.89 -3.86
N ALA A 151 -20.89 8.02 -3.99
CA ALA A 151 -20.84 6.63 -3.57
C ALA A 151 -20.00 5.75 -4.52
N HIS A 152 -19.80 4.48 -4.16
CA HIS A 152 -19.17 3.49 -5.04
C HIS A 152 -20.01 3.27 -6.30
N THR A 153 -19.34 2.93 -7.40
CA THR A 153 -19.94 2.65 -8.70
C THR A 153 -20.17 1.16 -8.95
N SER A 154 -19.52 0.29 -8.17
CA SER A 154 -19.68 -1.15 -8.30
C SER A 154 -19.46 -1.88 -6.98
N VAL A 155 -19.92 -3.13 -6.91
CA VAL A 155 -19.57 -4.07 -5.82
C VAL A 155 -18.07 -4.31 -5.79
N ALA A 156 -17.42 -4.43 -6.96
CA ALA A 156 -15.97 -4.64 -7.06
C ALA A 156 -15.19 -3.50 -6.39
N GLU A 157 -15.57 -2.25 -6.65
CA GLU A 157 -14.97 -1.06 -6.06
C GLU A 157 -15.12 -1.05 -4.54
N ARG A 158 -16.34 -1.27 -4.03
CA ARG A 158 -16.60 -1.34 -2.59
C ARG A 158 -15.80 -2.44 -1.90
N LEU A 159 -15.70 -3.61 -2.52
CA LEU A 159 -14.91 -4.72 -2.00
C LEU A 159 -13.40 -4.42 -2.10
N GLY A 160 -12.96 -3.72 -3.14
CA GLY A 160 -11.60 -3.23 -3.30
C GLY A 160 -11.20 -2.31 -2.16
N GLU A 161 -12.06 -1.36 -1.79
CA GLU A 161 -11.87 -0.48 -0.62
C GLU A 161 -11.85 -1.26 0.70
N ARG A 162 -12.75 -2.24 0.88
CA ARG A 162 -12.82 -3.03 2.12
C ARG A 162 -11.63 -3.97 2.33
N PHE A 163 -11.13 -4.55 1.23
CA PHE A 163 -10.09 -5.56 1.27
C PHE A 163 -8.77 -5.04 0.71
N HIS A 164 -8.62 -3.75 0.44
CA HIS A 164 -7.38 -3.14 -0.08
C HIS A 164 -6.89 -3.74 -1.40
N MET A 165 -7.82 -4.21 -2.24
CA MET A 165 -7.53 -4.94 -3.49
C MET A 165 -7.89 -4.12 -4.72
N ASP A 166 -7.16 -4.37 -5.81
CA ASP A 166 -7.54 -3.87 -7.13
C ASP A 166 -8.82 -4.56 -7.59
N GLU A 167 -9.75 -3.80 -8.17
CA GLU A 167 -11.04 -4.33 -8.63
C GLU A 167 -10.88 -5.46 -9.65
N LYS A 168 -9.92 -5.34 -10.58
CA LYS A 168 -9.64 -6.37 -11.57
C LYS A 168 -8.90 -7.54 -10.95
N PHE A 169 -8.17 -7.33 -9.86
CA PHE A 169 -7.55 -8.43 -9.12
C PHE A 169 -8.59 -9.25 -8.34
N ILE A 170 -9.63 -8.61 -7.77
CA ILE A 170 -10.78 -9.32 -7.18
C ILE A 170 -11.43 -10.21 -8.25
N GLN A 171 -11.69 -9.67 -9.44
CA GLN A 171 -12.27 -10.45 -10.54
C GLN A 171 -11.33 -11.57 -11.01
N PHE A 172 -10.04 -11.29 -11.11
CA PHE A 172 -9.02 -12.28 -11.50
C PHE A 172 -8.95 -13.46 -10.53
N LEU A 173 -9.03 -13.19 -9.22
CA LEU A 173 -8.99 -14.22 -8.18
C LEU A 173 -10.28 -15.06 -8.11
N ASN A 174 -11.35 -14.58 -8.75
CA ASN A 174 -12.69 -15.18 -8.75
C ASN A 174 -13.19 -15.41 -10.19
N PRO A 175 -12.51 -16.25 -10.98
CA PRO A 175 -12.82 -16.42 -12.39
C PRO A 175 -14.23 -17.02 -12.57
N GLY A 176 -15.05 -16.34 -13.37
CA GLY A 176 -16.41 -16.80 -13.70
C GLY A 176 -17.45 -16.58 -12.60
N VAL A 177 -17.13 -15.84 -11.54
CA VAL A 177 -18.07 -15.48 -10.48
C VAL A 177 -18.54 -14.04 -10.68
N ASP A 178 -19.85 -13.86 -10.84
CA ASP A 178 -20.45 -12.52 -10.85
C ASP A 178 -20.42 -11.93 -9.43
N LEU A 179 -19.97 -10.68 -9.31
CA LEU A 179 -19.83 -9.98 -8.02
C LEU A 179 -21.18 -9.41 -7.56
N VAL A 180 -22.11 -10.28 -7.20
CA VAL A 180 -23.48 -9.95 -6.75
C VAL A 180 -23.78 -10.53 -5.37
N PRO A 181 -24.75 -9.97 -4.62
CA PRO A 181 -25.15 -10.53 -3.32
C PRO A 181 -25.45 -12.03 -3.38
N GLY A 182 -24.99 -12.76 -2.37
CA GLY A 182 -25.06 -14.22 -2.27
C GLY A 182 -23.90 -14.97 -2.95
N ALA A 183 -23.14 -14.33 -3.84
CA ALA A 183 -21.96 -14.96 -4.43
C ALA A 183 -20.87 -15.16 -3.37
N THR A 184 -20.17 -16.29 -3.45
CA THR A 184 -19.03 -16.61 -2.59
C THR A 184 -17.74 -16.39 -3.37
N ILE A 185 -16.86 -15.54 -2.84
CA ILE A 185 -15.60 -15.14 -3.46
C ILE A 185 -14.41 -15.35 -2.52
N GLN A 186 -13.20 -15.36 -3.08
CA GLN A 186 -11.93 -15.27 -2.38
C GLN A 186 -11.41 -13.84 -2.44
N VAL A 187 -10.97 -13.33 -1.29
CA VAL A 187 -10.36 -12.00 -1.14
C VAL A 187 -9.18 -12.11 -0.19
N MET A 188 -8.35 -11.07 -0.08
CA MET A 188 -7.37 -11.04 0.99
C MET A 188 -8.04 -10.93 2.36
N ALA A 189 -7.36 -11.40 3.40
CA ALA A 189 -7.77 -11.26 4.78
C ALA A 189 -6.98 -10.11 5.44
N PRO A 190 -7.54 -8.91 5.60
CA PRO A 190 -6.82 -7.80 6.25
C PRO A 190 -6.65 -8.07 7.73
N ASN A 191 -5.56 -7.56 8.30
CA ASN A 191 -5.45 -7.43 9.74
C ASN A 191 -6.39 -6.32 10.23
N PRO A 192 -6.76 -6.33 11.53
CA PRO A 192 -7.35 -5.16 12.14
C PRO A 192 -6.48 -3.93 11.85
N PRO A 193 -7.09 -2.76 11.57
CA PRO A 193 -6.32 -1.55 11.31
C PRO A 193 -5.34 -1.25 12.44
N MET A 194 -4.18 -0.71 12.08
CA MET A 194 -3.15 -0.28 13.01
C MET A 194 -3.74 0.68 14.04
N ARG A 195 -3.33 0.49 15.30
CA ARG A 195 -3.74 1.29 16.45
C ARG A 195 -2.51 1.92 17.08
N GLY A 196 -2.74 3.02 17.79
CA GLY A 196 -1.69 3.76 18.47
C GLY A 196 -1.87 5.26 18.26
N GLN A 197 -0.93 6.04 18.79
CA GLN A 197 -0.92 7.48 18.61
C GLN A 197 0.28 7.88 17.74
N VAL A 198 0.00 8.58 16.65
CA VAL A 198 1.00 9.19 15.79
C VAL A 198 1.22 10.63 16.25
N SER A 199 2.42 10.94 16.74
CA SER A 199 2.83 12.28 17.17
C SER A 199 3.54 13.05 16.07
N ARG A 200 4.22 12.38 15.14
CA ARG A 200 4.92 12.99 14.00
C ARG A 200 4.59 12.26 12.71
N ILE A 201 4.14 13.00 11.71
CA ILE A 201 3.99 12.55 10.32
C ILE A 201 5.13 13.15 9.50
N ILE A 202 5.79 12.33 8.70
CA ILE A 202 6.83 12.77 7.75
C ILE A 202 6.35 12.46 6.33
N ILE A 203 6.39 13.47 5.47
CA ILE A 203 5.94 13.42 4.08
C ILE A 203 7.17 13.46 3.16
N ASP A 204 7.48 12.33 2.55
CA ASP A 204 8.60 12.14 1.63
C ASP A 204 8.15 12.33 0.19
N LYS A 205 8.41 13.53 -0.34
CA LYS A 205 8.11 13.90 -1.73
C LYS A 205 8.91 13.05 -2.72
N ALA A 206 10.14 12.66 -2.40
CA ALA A 206 11.03 11.96 -3.32
C ALA A 206 10.59 10.50 -3.51
N ASN A 207 10.27 9.82 -2.42
CA ASN A 207 9.85 8.42 -2.44
C ASN A 207 8.32 8.24 -2.51
N ARG A 208 7.53 9.33 -2.47
CA ARG A 208 6.05 9.30 -2.49
C ARG A 208 5.47 8.49 -1.34
N ARG A 209 5.93 8.77 -0.11
CA ARG A 209 5.51 8.07 1.11
C ARG A 209 5.13 9.03 2.24
N VAL A 210 4.24 8.55 3.10
CA VAL A 210 3.80 9.23 4.34
C VAL A 210 4.04 8.27 5.49
N ALA A 211 4.96 8.61 6.39
CA ALA A 211 5.26 7.81 7.57
C ALA A 211 4.68 8.45 8.84
N GLY A 212 4.06 7.65 9.70
CA GLY A 212 3.62 8.05 11.03
C GLY A 212 4.51 7.45 12.11
N TYR A 213 4.97 8.29 13.03
CA TYR A 213 5.81 7.92 14.18
C TYR A 213 5.11 8.23 15.50
N ASP A 214 5.30 7.35 16.48
CA ASP A 214 4.87 7.60 17.85
C ASP A 214 5.84 8.55 18.59
N SER A 215 5.51 8.89 19.84
CA SER A 215 6.28 9.83 20.66
C SER A 215 7.67 9.33 21.02
N ASN A 216 7.94 8.03 20.87
CA ASN A 216 9.24 7.42 21.14
C ASN A 216 10.09 7.32 19.85
N GLY A 217 9.60 7.87 18.73
CA GLY A 217 10.30 7.83 17.45
C GLY A 217 10.18 6.48 16.73
N ARG A 218 9.30 5.57 17.18
CA ARG A 218 9.06 4.31 16.48
C ARG A 218 8.06 4.52 15.34
N MET A 219 8.38 3.99 14.16
CA MET A 219 7.46 4.00 13.02
C MET A 219 6.26 3.11 13.31
N VAL A 220 5.06 3.69 13.26
CA VAL A 220 3.79 2.99 13.47
C VAL A 220 3.23 2.53 12.13
N VAL A 221 3.25 3.42 11.13
CA VAL A 221 2.69 3.18 9.80
C VAL A 221 3.47 3.89 8.72
N ASP A 222 3.37 3.38 7.49
CA ASP A 222 3.93 4.01 6.31
C ASP A 222 3.10 3.70 5.05
N TYR A 223 2.65 4.75 4.35
CA TYR A 223 1.68 4.65 3.26
C TYR A 223 2.22 5.22 1.94
N PRO A 224 1.88 4.62 0.79
CA PRO A 224 2.11 5.24 -0.52
C PRO A 224 1.21 6.45 -0.70
N ALA A 225 1.74 7.50 -1.31
CA ALA A 225 1.01 8.74 -1.49
C ALA A 225 1.23 9.36 -2.86
N THR A 226 0.19 10.00 -3.41
CA THR A 226 0.41 11.04 -4.41
C THR A 226 0.66 12.35 -3.69
N ILE A 227 1.80 12.99 -4.00
CA ILE A 227 2.21 14.26 -3.40
C ILE A 227 2.36 15.30 -4.52
N GLY A 228 2.22 16.58 -4.19
CA GLY A 228 2.20 17.68 -5.16
C GLY A 228 3.38 17.68 -6.11
N SER A 229 3.13 18.06 -7.37
CA SER A 229 4.15 18.14 -8.40
C SER A 229 5.01 19.39 -8.27
N THR A 230 6.07 19.52 -9.08
CA THR A 230 6.82 20.79 -9.20
C THR A 230 5.96 21.95 -9.73
N VAL A 231 4.88 21.66 -10.46
CA VAL A 231 3.94 22.66 -10.99
C VAL A 231 2.92 23.08 -9.92
N THR A 232 2.62 22.19 -8.98
CA THR A 232 1.66 22.35 -7.89
C THR A 232 2.25 21.86 -6.57
N PRO A 233 3.26 22.58 -6.04
CA PRO A 233 4.07 22.07 -4.94
C PRO A 233 3.25 21.92 -3.66
N SER A 234 3.51 20.82 -2.96
CA SER A 234 3.11 20.69 -1.56
C SER A 234 3.83 21.73 -0.69
N PRO A 235 3.31 22.03 0.51
CA PRO A 235 3.96 22.96 1.44
C PRO A 235 5.38 22.53 1.82
N GLU A 236 6.10 23.44 2.45
CA GLU A 236 7.42 23.20 3.02
C GLU A 236 7.38 23.36 4.54
N GLY A 237 8.30 22.68 5.22
CA GLY A 237 8.49 22.77 6.66
C GLY A 237 7.46 21.99 7.47
N THR A 238 7.34 22.38 8.74
CA THR A 238 6.50 21.67 9.71
C THR A 238 5.17 22.41 9.94
N HIS A 239 4.10 21.63 9.93
CA HIS A 239 2.73 22.03 10.23
C HIS A 239 2.17 21.12 11.34
N ASN A 240 0.94 21.38 11.77
CA ASN A 240 0.23 20.49 12.68
C ASN A 240 -1.10 20.07 12.09
N VAL A 241 -1.60 18.91 12.51
CA VAL A 241 -2.99 18.52 12.25
C VAL A 241 -3.91 19.53 12.93
N ARG A 242 -4.75 20.20 12.14
CA ARG A 242 -5.68 21.24 12.59
C ARG A 242 -7.11 20.71 12.69
N THR A 243 -7.50 19.83 11.77
CA THR A 243 -8.86 19.28 11.70
C THR A 243 -8.81 17.86 11.17
N VAL A 244 -9.73 17.02 11.64
CA VAL A 244 -10.03 15.73 11.02
C VAL A 244 -11.52 15.73 10.70
N ALA A 245 -11.87 15.47 9.44
CA ALA A 245 -13.25 15.33 8.99
C ALA A 245 -13.41 13.96 8.33
N VAL A 246 -14.29 13.14 8.91
CA VAL A 246 -14.66 11.83 8.39
C VAL A 246 -15.87 11.98 7.49
N ASN A 247 -15.83 11.32 6.34
CA ASN A 247 -16.78 11.39 5.23
C ASN A 247 -17.19 12.84 4.88
N PRO A 248 -16.23 13.74 4.58
CA PRO A 248 -16.50 15.15 4.39
C PRO A 248 -17.20 15.42 3.04
N ASN A 249 -18.04 16.45 3.00
CA ASN A 249 -18.40 17.08 1.73
C ASN A 249 -17.18 17.86 1.17
N TYR A 250 -17.24 18.27 -0.10
CA TYR A 250 -16.18 19.08 -0.71
C TYR A 250 -16.74 20.40 -1.23
N THR A 251 -16.18 21.51 -0.73
CA THR A 251 -16.51 22.85 -1.24
C THR A 251 -15.59 23.18 -2.40
N TYR A 252 -16.13 23.17 -3.62
CA TYR A 252 -15.46 23.70 -4.80
C TYR A 252 -15.67 25.21 -4.84
N ASN A 253 -14.59 25.97 -4.92
CA ASN A 253 -14.62 27.41 -5.10
C ASN A 253 -13.75 27.79 -6.31
N PRO A 254 -14.34 28.29 -7.42
CA PRO A 254 -13.59 28.60 -8.64
C PRO A 254 -12.58 29.74 -8.47
N ASP A 255 -12.72 30.58 -7.44
CA ASP A 255 -11.77 31.67 -7.15
C ASP A 255 -10.56 31.19 -6.33
N VAL A 256 -10.63 30.00 -5.73
CA VAL A 256 -9.58 29.44 -4.84
C VAL A 256 -8.96 28.17 -5.41
N ASN A 257 -9.75 27.28 -6.00
CA ASN A 257 -9.29 25.99 -6.50
C ASN A 257 -8.78 26.09 -7.94
N PHE A 258 -9.72 26.12 -8.87
CA PHE A 258 -9.53 26.25 -10.31
C PHE A 258 -10.91 26.45 -10.92
N ARG A 259 -10.97 27.03 -12.13
CA ARG A 259 -12.23 27.16 -12.88
C ARG A 259 -12.37 26.01 -13.86
N GLN A 260 -13.36 25.14 -13.64
CA GLN A 260 -13.75 24.05 -14.54
C GLN A 260 -15.08 24.40 -15.23
N ALA A 261 -15.15 24.19 -16.55
CA ALA A 261 -16.40 24.10 -17.31
C ALA A 261 -17.48 25.15 -16.94
N GLY A 262 -17.21 26.44 -17.15
CA GLY A 262 -18.18 27.51 -16.92
C GLY A 262 -18.60 27.73 -15.45
N ASN A 263 -18.20 26.87 -14.51
CA ASN A 263 -18.55 26.97 -13.11
C ASN A 263 -17.90 28.22 -12.49
N ASP A 264 -18.72 29.23 -12.24
CA ASP A 264 -18.32 30.57 -11.82
C ASP A 264 -18.72 30.90 -10.38
N LYS A 265 -19.34 29.94 -9.67
CA LYS A 265 -19.80 30.08 -8.28
C LYS A 265 -19.33 28.91 -7.42
N PRO A 266 -19.25 29.10 -6.09
CA PRO A 266 -19.00 28.00 -5.17
C PRO A 266 -20.07 26.91 -5.25
N LEU A 267 -19.63 25.65 -5.16
CA LEU A 267 -20.46 24.46 -5.20
C LEU A 267 -20.11 23.55 -4.02
N VAL A 268 -21.09 22.81 -3.51
CA VAL A 268 -20.88 21.79 -2.47
C VAL A 268 -21.13 20.43 -3.08
N VAL A 269 -20.07 19.64 -3.21
CA VAL A 269 -20.13 18.25 -3.65
C VAL A 269 -20.45 17.38 -2.43
N PRO A 270 -21.43 16.46 -2.51
CA PRO A 270 -21.79 15.59 -1.40
C PRO A 270 -20.63 14.66 -1.01
N PRO A 271 -20.65 14.08 0.20
CA PRO A 271 -19.61 13.19 0.68
C PRO A 271 -19.65 11.82 -0.02
N GLY A 272 -18.55 11.07 0.09
CA GLY A 272 -18.46 9.67 -0.31
C GLY A 272 -17.05 9.26 -0.76
N PRO A 273 -16.80 7.94 -0.91
CA PRO A 273 -15.49 7.39 -1.30
C PRO A 273 -14.98 7.91 -2.64
N ASN A 274 -15.90 8.24 -3.56
CA ASN A 274 -15.56 8.84 -4.84
C ASN A 274 -15.46 10.38 -4.82
N GLY A 275 -15.52 10.98 -3.63
CA GLY A 275 -15.41 12.41 -3.44
C GLY A 275 -14.01 12.94 -3.80
N PRO A 276 -13.85 14.24 -4.11
CA PRO A 276 -12.55 14.83 -4.43
C PRO A 276 -11.46 14.65 -3.35
N VAL A 277 -11.88 14.49 -2.10
CA VAL A 277 -11.00 14.25 -0.94
C VAL A 277 -11.21 12.86 -0.31
N GLY A 278 -11.94 11.96 -0.99
CA GLY A 278 -12.23 10.62 -0.50
C GLY A 278 -13.03 10.61 0.81
N THR A 279 -12.86 9.56 1.61
CA THR A 279 -13.62 9.35 2.85
C THR A 279 -13.08 10.13 4.05
N VAL A 280 -11.92 10.78 3.95
CA VAL A 280 -11.28 11.48 5.07
C VAL A 280 -10.52 12.70 4.61
N TRP A 281 -10.62 13.78 5.39
CA TRP A 281 -9.77 14.97 5.29
C TRP A 281 -9.06 15.26 6.62
N ILE A 282 -7.73 15.21 6.61
CA ILE A 282 -6.84 15.64 7.70
C ILE A 282 -6.26 17.00 7.31
N GLY A 283 -6.91 18.07 7.73
CA GLY A 283 -6.52 19.45 7.43
C GLY A 283 -5.34 19.92 8.28
N LEU A 284 -4.44 20.69 7.68
CA LEU A 284 -3.24 21.20 8.34
C LEU A 284 -3.40 22.65 8.83
N THR A 285 -2.46 23.10 9.66
CA THR A 285 -2.35 24.52 10.04
C THR A 285 -2.03 25.43 8.86
N LYS A 286 -1.41 24.89 7.81
CA LYS A 286 -1.30 25.55 6.51
C LYS A 286 -2.68 25.57 5.83
N PRO A 287 -3.29 26.74 5.59
CA PRO A 287 -4.61 26.84 4.97
C PRO A 287 -4.66 26.12 3.63
N THR A 288 -5.80 25.49 3.32
CA THR A 288 -6.10 24.74 2.08
C THR A 288 -5.29 23.47 1.82
N TYR A 289 -4.39 23.06 2.71
CA TYR A 289 -3.62 21.82 2.56
C TYR A 289 -4.04 20.75 3.58
N GLY A 290 -3.95 19.49 3.16
CA GLY A 290 -4.35 18.34 3.95
C GLY A 290 -3.81 17.02 3.41
N ILE A 291 -3.91 16.00 4.26
CA ILE A 291 -3.76 14.59 3.90
C ILE A 291 -5.17 14.02 3.77
N HIS A 292 -5.46 13.30 2.69
CA HIS A 292 -6.82 12.86 2.41
C HIS A 292 -6.87 11.58 1.58
N GLY A 293 -8.05 10.97 1.51
CA GLY A 293 -8.31 9.78 0.70
C GLY A 293 -8.36 10.07 -0.80
N THR A 294 -8.65 9.06 -1.62
CA THR A 294 -8.65 9.20 -3.07
C THR A 294 -9.70 8.29 -3.72
N PRO A 295 -10.42 8.76 -4.76
CA PRO A 295 -11.32 7.93 -5.54
C PRO A 295 -10.59 6.97 -6.50
N THR A 296 -9.26 7.09 -6.61
CA THR A 296 -8.45 6.33 -7.59
C THR A 296 -7.21 5.70 -6.95
N PRO A 297 -7.37 4.73 -6.03
CA PRO A 297 -6.26 4.18 -5.24
C PRO A 297 -5.20 3.48 -6.11
N SER A 298 -5.59 2.84 -7.22
CA SER A 298 -4.65 2.19 -8.15
C SER A 298 -3.77 3.17 -8.93
N GLN A 299 -4.02 4.47 -8.84
CA GLN A 299 -3.30 5.51 -9.58
C GLN A 299 -2.36 6.35 -8.72
N LEU A 300 -2.08 5.95 -7.48
CA LEU A 300 -1.25 6.73 -6.55
C LEU A 300 0.13 7.12 -7.12
N PHE A 301 0.74 6.24 -7.92
CA PHE A 301 2.07 6.46 -8.52
C PHE A 301 2.03 7.01 -9.95
N SER A 302 0.85 7.02 -10.59
CA SER A 302 0.65 7.49 -11.97
C SER A 302 0.08 8.91 -12.03
N ASN A 303 -0.56 9.36 -10.95
CA ASN A 303 -1.14 10.69 -10.84
C ASN A 303 -0.18 11.67 -10.16
N GLN A 304 -0.47 12.96 -10.37
CA GLN A 304 0.12 14.08 -9.63
C GLN A 304 -1.02 14.84 -8.94
N SER A 305 -0.79 15.32 -7.71
CA SER A 305 -1.81 16.10 -7.00
C SER A 305 -1.61 17.61 -7.23
N ASN A 306 -2.65 18.40 -6.94
CA ASN A 306 -2.58 19.86 -6.93
C ASN A 306 -2.02 20.40 -5.59
N GLY A 307 -1.07 19.70 -4.97
CA GLY A 307 -0.38 20.12 -3.74
C GLY A 307 -0.76 19.36 -2.47
N CYS A 308 -1.95 18.76 -2.38
CA CYS A 308 -2.35 17.92 -1.24
C CYS A 308 -1.71 16.53 -1.27
N VAL A 309 -1.75 15.83 -0.13
CA VAL A 309 -1.27 14.45 -0.01
C VAL A 309 -2.44 13.49 -0.10
N ARG A 310 -2.44 12.62 -1.12
CA ARG A 310 -3.50 11.64 -1.38
C ARG A 310 -3.02 10.26 -0.95
N LEU A 311 -3.80 9.58 -0.13
CA LEU A 311 -3.66 8.17 0.25
C LEU A 311 -4.84 7.39 -0.33
N THR A 312 -4.80 6.06 -0.26
CA THR A 312 -6.02 5.24 -0.39
C THR A 312 -7.01 5.64 0.71
N ASN A 313 -8.32 5.41 0.51
CA ASN A 313 -9.29 5.78 1.54
C ASN A 313 -9.06 5.00 2.84
N TRP A 314 -8.73 3.70 2.76
CA TRP A 314 -8.42 2.88 3.94
C TRP A 314 -7.19 3.37 4.71
N ASP A 315 -6.11 3.76 4.03
CA ASP A 315 -4.89 4.29 4.67
C ASP A 315 -5.18 5.67 5.31
N ALA A 316 -5.96 6.52 4.64
CA ALA A 316 -6.38 7.82 5.19
C ALA A 316 -7.26 7.67 6.44
N GLU A 317 -8.20 6.73 6.41
CA GLU A 317 -9.06 6.39 7.54
C GLU A 317 -8.26 5.82 8.72
N GLU A 318 -7.28 4.96 8.45
CA GLU A 318 -6.37 4.45 9.47
C GLU A 318 -5.58 5.58 10.13
N LEU A 319 -4.93 6.42 9.32
CA LEU A 319 -4.17 7.57 9.82
C LEU A 319 -5.04 8.51 10.65
N ALA A 320 -6.26 8.81 10.20
CA ALA A 320 -7.17 9.72 10.90
C ALA A 320 -7.54 9.24 12.32
N ARG A 321 -7.51 7.93 12.58
CA ARG A 321 -7.75 7.36 13.91
C ARG A 321 -6.54 7.49 14.84
N MET A 322 -5.35 7.71 14.30
CA MET A 322 -4.10 7.76 15.07
C MET A 322 -3.58 9.18 15.33
N VAL A 323 -4.05 10.18 14.58
CA VAL A 323 -3.62 11.58 14.75
C VAL A 323 -4.39 12.32 15.85
N ARG A 324 -3.77 13.36 16.41
CA ARG A 324 -4.35 14.26 17.40
C ARG A 324 -4.35 15.70 16.88
N ILE A 325 -5.52 16.33 16.88
CA ILE A 325 -5.67 17.75 16.54
C ILE A 325 -4.81 18.60 17.50
N GLY A 326 -3.95 19.44 16.92
CA GLY A 326 -2.99 20.30 17.61
C GLY A 326 -1.78 19.57 18.21
N GLY A 327 -1.81 18.23 18.27
CA GLY A 327 -0.77 17.41 18.90
C GLY A 327 0.11 16.61 17.93
N THR A 328 -0.38 16.33 16.72
CA THR A 328 0.40 15.64 15.69
C THR A 328 1.07 16.66 14.76
N SER A 329 2.40 16.63 14.72
CA SER A 329 3.18 17.41 13.75
C SER A 329 3.20 16.73 12.39
N VAL A 330 3.29 17.53 11.33
CA VAL A 330 3.32 17.08 9.94
C VAL A 330 4.45 17.81 9.23
N GLU A 331 5.49 17.09 8.89
CA GLU A 331 6.71 17.61 8.29
C GLU A 331 6.78 17.26 6.81
N PHE A 332 6.83 18.28 5.97
CA PHE A 332 7.12 18.12 4.55
C PHE A 332 8.62 18.23 4.34
N LEU A 333 9.24 17.13 3.92
CA LEU A 333 10.68 17.11 3.67
C LEU A 333 11.06 17.97 2.47
N ASP A 334 12.29 18.47 2.42
CA ASP A 334 12.78 19.19 1.26
C ASP A 334 12.95 18.25 0.05
N ALA A 335 13.03 18.84 -1.15
CA ALA A 335 13.24 18.05 -2.36
C ALA A 335 14.57 17.28 -2.27
N GLY A 336 14.51 15.95 -2.47
CA GLY A 336 15.67 15.06 -2.38
C GLY A 336 16.03 14.61 -0.97
N VAL A 337 15.39 15.14 0.07
CA VAL A 337 15.50 14.64 1.43
C VAL A 337 14.49 13.52 1.64
N THR A 338 14.96 12.39 2.15
CA THR A 338 14.16 11.20 2.41
C THR A 338 13.87 11.04 3.89
N ILE A 339 12.88 10.21 4.22
CA ILE A 339 12.59 9.92 5.64
C ILE A 339 13.81 9.32 6.35
N SER A 340 14.60 8.48 5.67
CA SER A 340 15.80 7.88 6.26
C SER A 340 16.85 8.93 6.66
N ASP A 341 16.98 10.01 5.89
CA ASP A 341 17.91 11.10 6.18
C ASP A 341 17.55 11.84 7.48
N VAL A 342 16.25 12.01 7.76
CA VAL A 342 15.77 12.77 8.93
C VAL A 342 15.49 11.93 10.16
N THR A 343 15.40 10.61 10.03
CA THR A 343 15.25 9.70 11.17
C THR A 343 16.56 9.03 11.58
N GLY A 344 17.62 9.22 10.80
CA GLY A 344 18.90 8.55 11.03
C GLY A 344 18.83 7.04 10.80
N ALA A 345 17.77 6.54 10.16
CA ALA A 345 17.65 5.14 9.77
C ALA A 345 18.74 4.84 8.73
N SER A 346 19.89 4.36 9.19
CA SER A 346 21.00 3.96 8.34
C SER A 346 20.80 2.49 7.98
N GLY A 347 20.78 2.17 6.69
CA GLY A 347 20.74 0.77 6.24
C GLY A 347 21.97 0.03 6.77
N ALA A 348 21.77 -1.03 7.55
CA ALA A 348 22.88 -1.87 7.97
C ALA A 348 23.53 -2.53 6.75
N THR A 349 24.85 -2.75 6.79
CA THR A 349 25.51 -3.65 5.84
C THR A 349 25.04 -5.07 6.10
N THR A 350 24.44 -5.73 5.13
CA THR A 350 23.87 -7.08 5.25
C THR A 350 24.93 -8.10 5.69
N PRO A 351 24.80 -8.75 6.85
CA PRO A 351 25.54 -9.97 7.15
C PRO A 351 25.05 -11.11 6.24
N PRO A 352 25.86 -12.16 5.99
CA PRO A 352 25.40 -13.32 5.25
C PRO A 352 24.26 -14.04 6.00
N VAL A 353 23.17 -14.33 5.29
CA VAL A 353 22.05 -15.15 5.80
C VAL A 353 22.57 -16.57 6.06
N ALA A 354 22.29 -17.15 7.24
CA ALA A 354 22.45 -18.59 7.43
C ALA A 354 21.52 -19.33 6.45
N ALA A 355 22.07 -20.22 5.63
CA ALA A 355 21.32 -20.92 4.59
C ALA A 355 20.07 -21.61 5.16
N ILE A 356 18.96 -21.50 4.44
CA ILE A 356 17.73 -22.24 4.72
C ILE A 356 18.09 -23.73 4.73
N ALA A 357 18.01 -24.37 5.90
CA ALA A 357 17.96 -25.82 5.94
C ALA A 357 16.64 -26.23 5.29
N LEU A 358 16.71 -26.65 4.01
CA LEU A 358 15.60 -27.36 3.38
C LEU A 358 15.28 -28.57 4.26
N PRO A 359 14.00 -28.89 4.52
CA PRO A 359 13.68 -30.17 5.14
C PRO A 359 14.26 -31.27 4.26
N GLU A 360 15.18 -32.07 4.82
CA GLU A 360 15.74 -33.22 4.13
C GLU A 360 14.60 -34.11 3.63
N GLY A 361 14.73 -34.55 2.38
CA GLY A 361 13.72 -35.32 1.68
C GLY A 361 13.27 -36.55 2.47
N THR A 362 11.96 -36.80 2.39
CA THR A 362 11.26 -38.09 2.55
C THR A 362 12.12 -39.25 3.07
N VAL A 363 12.00 -39.54 4.37
CA VAL A 363 12.19 -40.90 4.87
C VAL A 363 10.81 -41.56 4.89
N GLU A 364 10.67 -42.60 4.09
CA GLU A 364 9.54 -43.52 4.05
C GLU A 364 9.14 -43.95 5.48
N PRO A 365 7.85 -43.89 5.88
CA PRO A 365 7.48 -44.26 7.24
C PRO A 365 7.62 -45.77 7.41
N ALA A 366 8.47 -46.17 8.36
CA ALA A 366 8.56 -47.54 8.83
C ALA A 366 7.21 -47.99 9.41
N VAL A 367 6.75 -49.17 8.96
CA VAL A 367 5.55 -49.84 9.45
C VAL A 367 5.66 -50.12 10.96
N PRO A 368 4.74 -49.62 11.81
CA PRO A 368 4.71 -50.02 13.22
C PRO A 368 4.07 -51.42 13.36
N GLN A 369 4.77 -52.33 14.05
CA GLN A 369 4.17 -53.56 14.59
C GLN A 369 3.25 -53.23 15.78
N PRO A 370 2.16 -53.99 15.99
CA PRO A 370 1.12 -53.65 16.96
C PRO A 370 1.52 -54.05 18.39
N ALA A 371 1.28 -53.14 19.34
CA ALA A 371 1.27 -53.44 20.78
C ALA A 371 -0.17 -53.38 21.32
N GLU A 372 -0.47 -54.36 22.18
CA GLU A 372 -1.77 -54.64 22.81
C GLU A 372 -2.28 -53.53 23.77
N PRO A 373 -3.59 -53.54 24.11
CA PRO A 373 -4.31 -52.37 24.58
C PRO A 373 -4.24 -52.18 26.10
N LEU A 374 -4.13 -50.93 26.55
CA LEU A 374 -4.31 -50.54 27.95
C LEU A 374 -5.53 -49.64 28.12
N ALA A 375 -6.21 -49.88 29.24
CA ALA A 375 -7.60 -49.56 29.52
C ALA A 375 -7.92 -48.08 29.81
N LEU A 376 -9.18 -47.74 29.57
CA LEU A 376 -9.87 -46.49 29.92
C LEU A 376 -10.12 -46.39 31.45
N PRO A 377 -10.02 -45.18 32.04
CA PRO A 377 -10.78 -44.85 33.24
C PRO A 377 -12.00 -43.96 32.94
N ASP A 378 -13.08 -44.23 33.70
CA ASP A 378 -14.40 -43.58 33.71
C ASP A 378 -14.39 -42.15 34.32
N PRO A 379 -15.43 -41.33 34.09
CA PRO A 379 -15.48 -39.90 34.39
C PRO A 379 -16.10 -39.59 35.75
N ALA A 380 -15.53 -38.63 36.50
CA ALA A 380 -16.27 -37.96 37.58
C ALA A 380 -15.68 -36.61 38.02
N THR A 381 -16.57 -35.61 38.00
CA THR A 381 -16.67 -34.43 38.88
C THR A 381 -15.79 -33.21 38.61
N ALA A 382 -16.42 -32.19 38.02
CA ALA A 382 -15.97 -30.80 38.00
C ALA A 382 -16.11 -30.11 39.38
N PRO A 383 -15.36 -29.03 39.61
CA PRO A 383 -15.92 -27.83 40.21
C PRO A 383 -15.79 -26.63 39.27
N ILE A 384 -16.85 -25.82 39.31
CA ILE A 384 -17.01 -24.55 38.65
C ILE A 384 -16.36 -23.50 39.56
N THR A 385 -15.41 -22.73 39.04
CA THR A 385 -14.95 -21.48 39.68
C THR A 385 -15.20 -20.34 38.72
N GLU A 386 -16.11 -19.45 39.08
CA GLU A 386 -16.22 -18.09 38.54
C GLU A 386 -14.90 -17.36 38.82
N ASP A 387 -14.25 -16.86 37.77
CA ASP A 387 -13.27 -15.80 37.91
C ASP A 387 -13.81 -14.56 37.18
N THR A 388 -14.03 -13.52 37.97
CA THR A 388 -14.45 -12.20 37.54
C THR A 388 -13.19 -11.37 37.38
N THR A 389 -12.61 -11.41 36.18
CA THR A 389 -11.53 -10.51 35.80
C THR A 389 -11.86 -9.84 34.47
N GLU A 390 -12.12 -8.55 34.59
CA GLU A 390 -12.26 -7.55 33.54
C GLU A 390 -11.02 -7.59 32.61
N PRO A 391 -11.17 -7.68 31.28
CA PRO A 391 -10.03 -7.74 30.39
C PRO A 391 -9.35 -6.36 30.34
N GLN A 392 -8.18 -6.25 30.98
CA GLN A 392 -7.21 -5.24 30.60
C GLN A 392 -6.73 -5.56 29.18
N ASP A 393 -7.06 -4.68 28.24
CA ASP A 393 -6.59 -4.73 26.85
C ASP A 393 -5.06 -4.49 26.85
N PRO A 394 -4.22 -5.52 26.64
CA PRO A 394 -2.80 -5.27 26.48
C PRO A 394 -2.64 -4.66 25.10
N ALA A 395 -2.03 -3.47 25.04
CA ALA A 395 -1.55 -2.91 23.78
C ALA A 395 -0.88 -4.05 22.98
N ALA A 396 -1.49 -4.46 21.86
CA ALA A 396 -1.04 -5.60 21.10
C ALA A 396 0.45 -5.38 20.79
N ALA A 397 1.31 -6.24 21.36
CA ALA A 397 2.74 -6.15 21.14
C ALA A 397 2.99 -6.19 19.63
N ASP A 398 3.79 -5.25 19.11
CA ASP A 398 4.13 -5.19 17.69
C ASP A 398 4.77 -6.55 17.30
N PRO A 399 4.16 -7.34 16.37
CA PRO A 399 4.66 -8.66 15.99
C PRO A 399 6.14 -8.65 15.55
N LEU A 400 6.63 -7.49 15.07
CA LEU A 400 8.04 -7.29 14.73
C LEU A 400 8.98 -7.41 15.92
N SER A 401 8.54 -7.06 17.13
CA SER A 401 9.40 -7.09 18.32
C SER A 401 9.89 -8.52 18.58
N ASN A 402 9.00 -9.51 18.49
CA ASN A 402 9.35 -10.91 18.68
C ASN A 402 10.12 -11.48 17.47
N ALA A 403 9.84 -10.98 16.26
CA ALA A 403 10.47 -11.44 15.03
C ALA A 403 11.93 -10.99 14.92
N LEU A 404 12.23 -9.76 15.36
CA LEU A 404 13.61 -9.26 15.41
C LEU A 404 14.45 -10.09 16.40
N ASP A 405 13.91 -10.49 17.55
CA ASP A 405 14.65 -11.30 18.53
C ASP A 405 14.96 -12.75 18.06
N SER A 406 14.22 -13.28 17.08
CA SER A 406 14.32 -14.67 16.62
C SER A 406 14.83 -14.87 15.19
N ALA A 407 14.81 -13.82 14.36
CA ALA A 407 15.28 -13.87 12.96
C ALA A 407 16.69 -13.29 12.76
N LEU A 408 17.28 -12.70 13.79
CA LEU A 408 18.59 -12.05 13.73
C LEU A 408 19.67 -12.99 14.31
N PRO A 409 20.81 -13.21 13.61
CA PRO A 409 21.87 -14.10 14.09
C PRO A 409 22.56 -13.56 15.36
N ASP A 410 23.13 -14.47 16.16
CA ASP A 410 23.95 -14.12 17.33
C ASP A 410 25.03 -13.08 16.96
N GLY A 411 24.95 -11.90 17.57
CA GLY A 411 25.85 -10.76 17.29
C GLY A 411 25.23 -9.62 16.48
N PHE A 412 23.97 -9.74 16.06
CA PHE A 412 23.21 -8.60 15.55
C PHE A 412 22.82 -7.68 16.71
N VAL A 413 23.36 -6.46 16.73
CA VAL A 413 22.97 -5.43 17.70
C VAL A 413 22.00 -4.49 16.99
N VAL A 414 20.70 -4.60 17.31
CA VAL A 414 19.76 -3.49 17.05
C VAL A 414 20.23 -2.35 17.96
N PRO A 415 20.69 -1.20 17.43
CA PRO A 415 21.04 -0.08 18.30
C PRO A 415 19.79 0.28 19.13
N PRO A 416 19.90 0.36 20.47
CA PRO A 416 18.77 0.80 21.27
C PRO A 416 18.32 2.17 20.74
N LEU A 417 17.02 2.33 20.51
CA LEU A 417 16.43 3.65 20.29
C LEU A 417 16.92 4.52 21.45
N GLU A 418 17.80 5.49 21.16
CA GLU A 418 18.40 6.31 22.21
C GLU A 418 17.27 6.95 23.02
N GLN A 419 17.13 6.50 24.26
CA GLN A 419 16.25 7.14 25.24
C GLN A 419 16.86 8.50 25.56
N THR A 420 16.46 9.53 24.84
CA THR A 420 16.69 10.90 25.31
C THR A 420 15.73 11.14 26.47
N THR A 421 16.18 10.81 27.68
CA THR A 421 15.60 11.25 28.96
C THR A 421 15.53 12.79 29.03
N PRO A 422 14.61 13.34 29.87
CA PRO A 422 13.56 14.30 29.51
C PRO A 422 13.99 15.72 29.16
#